data_AF-A0A524PWD6-F1
#
_entry.id   AF-A0A524PWD6-F1
#
_cell.length_a   1.000
_cell.length_b   1.000
_cell.length_c   1.000
_cell.angle_alpha   90.00
_cell.angle_beta   90.00
_cell.angle_gamma   90.00
#
_symmetry.space_group_name_H-M   'P 1'
#
loop_
_entity.id
_entity.type
_entity.pdbx_description
1 polymer ?
#
loop_
_entity_poly.entity_id
_entity_poly.type
_entity_poly.pdbx_seq_one_letter_code
_entity_poly.pdbx_strand_id
1 'polypeptide(L)'
;MIEPIYRFWTKGYLTFNSPLFFLLAVAISLANFGAGLNLYLQGINDLRSQTVITITRAGALFLVGYSLSNFYGILSIGIGCVVAEALASVALPVIFVNERLSGFSTHLVFKHVGLAIIPPVLLLLAGGVIMVRQVSFSVVTLALLPALCAIYYGNWMILGGDVQSRISSLASSIFRMGTT
;
A
#
# COMPACT_ATOMS: atom_id res chain seq x y z
N MET A 1 14.69 -2.24 -15.46
CA MET A 1 15.74 -1.61 -14.61
C MET A 1 15.89 -2.22 -13.22
N ILE A 2 14.87 -2.86 -12.60
CA ILE A 2 15.02 -3.44 -11.24
C ILE A 2 15.59 -4.87 -11.21
N GLU A 3 15.46 -5.59 -12.32
CA GLU A 3 15.95 -6.96 -12.47
C GLU A 3 17.46 -7.15 -12.22
N PRO A 4 18.37 -6.24 -12.68
CA PRO A 4 19.80 -6.36 -12.38
C PRO A 4 20.10 -6.28 -10.87
N ILE A 5 19.40 -5.40 -10.15
CA ILE A 5 19.52 -5.26 -8.69
C ILE A 5 19.01 -6.53 -8.00
N TYR A 6 17.87 -7.05 -8.47
CA TYR A 6 17.31 -8.30 -7.94
C TYR A 6 18.25 -9.49 -8.16
N ARG A 7 18.81 -9.64 -9.36
CA ARG A 7 19.77 -10.70 -9.69
C ARG A 7 21.07 -10.55 -8.90
N PHE A 8 21.54 -9.33 -8.69
CA PHE A 8 22.70 -9.07 -7.85
C PHE A 8 22.44 -9.49 -6.40
N TRP A 9 21.31 -9.09 -5.83
CA TRP A 9 20.93 -9.44 -4.45
C TRP A 9 20.73 -10.96 -4.27
N THR A 10 20.04 -11.60 -5.22
CA THR A 10 19.80 -13.06 -5.19
C THR A 10 20.99 -13.88 -5.71
N LYS A 11 22.12 -13.25 -6.03
CA LYS A 11 23.30 -13.88 -6.68
C LYS A 11 22.92 -14.74 -7.91
N GLY A 12 21.83 -14.40 -8.59
CA GLY A 12 21.31 -15.12 -9.75
C GLY A 12 20.58 -16.44 -9.44
N TYR A 13 20.37 -16.81 -8.17
CA TYR A 13 19.70 -18.08 -7.81
C TYR A 13 18.19 -18.08 -8.10
N LEU A 14 17.56 -16.90 -8.17
CA LEU A 14 16.11 -16.78 -8.37
C LEU A 14 15.81 -16.02 -9.66
N THR A 15 14.86 -16.54 -10.43
CA THR A 15 14.32 -15.85 -11.61
C THR A 15 13.40 -14.71 -11.19
N PHE A 16 13.54 -13.56 -11.83
CA PHE A 16 12.71 -12.40 -11.53
C PHE A 16 11.28 -12.64 -12.03
N ASN A 17 10.33 -12.74 -11.11
CA ASN A 17 8.91 -12.89 -11.42
C ASN A 17 8.23 -11.51 -11.38
N SER A 18 8.15 -10.85 -12.54
CA SER A 18 7.56 -9.51 -12.66
C SER A 18 6.12 -9.43 -12.12
N PRO A 19 5.21 -10.37 -12.44
CA PRO A 19 3.87 -10.36 -11.87
C PRO A 19 3.83 -10.36 -10.34
N LEU A 20 4.65 -11.22 -9.70
CA LEU A 20 4.74 -11.29 -8.25
C LEU A 20 5.24 -9.97 -7.66
N PHE A 21 6.24 -9.34 -8.30
CA PHE A 21 6.76 -8.04 -7.88
C PHE A 21 5.67 -6.96 -7.87
N PHE A 22 4.82 -6.87 -8.91
CA PHE A 22 3.73 -5.90 -8.93
C PHE A 22 2.66 -6.18 -7.88
N LEU A 23 2.28 -7.45 -7.69
CA LEU A 23 1.33 -7.82 -6.63
C LEU A 23 1.86 -7.39 -5.24
N LEU A 24 3.14 -7.63 -4.97
CA LEU A 24 3.77 -7.18 -3.74
C LEU A 24 3.85 -5.66 -3.63
N ALA A 25 4.17 -4.95 -4.73
CA ALA A 25 4.19 -3.49 -4.75
C ALA A 25 2.80 -2.89 -4.46
N VAL A 26 1.73 -3.49 -5.01
CA VAL A 26 0.34 -3.11 -4.70
C VAL A 26 0.04 -3.36 -3.23
N ALA A 27 0.37 -4.54 -2.70
CA ALA A 27 0.15 -4.88 -1.29
C ALA A 27 0.87 -3.90 -0.35
N ILE A 28 2.14 -3.56 -0.63
CA ILE A 28 2.91 -2.57 0.12
C ILE A 28 2.25 -1.18 0.03
N SER A 29 1.79 -0.79 -1.15
CA SER A 29 1.09 0.49 -1.32
C SER A 29 -0.21 0.56 -0.52
N LEU A 30 -0.97 -0.54 -0.43
CA LEU A 30 -2.17 -0.65 0.41
C LEU A 30 -1.82 -0.61 1.90
N ALA A 31 -0.76 -1.31 2.32
CA ALA A 31 -0.27 -1.30 3.69
C ALA A 31 0.15 0.12 4.13
N ASN A 32 0.86 0.84 3.26
CA ASN A 32 1.27 2.23 3.51
C ASN A 32 0.08 3.18 3.66
N PHE A 33 -0.95 3.00 2.82
CA PHE A 33 -2.21 3.73 2.99
C PHE A 33 -2.84 3.45 4.37
N GLY A 34 -2.96 2.16 4.72
CA GLY A 34 -3.57 1.76 5.99
C GLY A 34 -2.77 2.09 7.23
N ALA A 35 -1.47 2.33 7.10
CA ALA A 35 -0.59 2.67 8.21
C ALA A 35 -1.08 3.92 8.96
N GLY A 36 -1.54 4.96 8.26
CA GLY A 36 -2.06 6.16 8.89
C GLY A 36 -3.32 5.91 9.74
N LEU A 37 -4.25 5.11 9.22
CA LEU A 37 -5.48 4.74 9.94
C LEU A 37 -5.19 3.81 11.12
N ASN A 38 -4.25 2.87 10.95
CA ASN A 38 -3.80 1.99 12.03
C ASN A 38 -3.09 2.77 13.14
N LEU A 39 -2.26 3.76 12.80
CA LEU A 39 -1.62 4.63 13.78
C LEU A 39 -2.66 5.43 14.59
N TYR A 40 -3.75 5.87 13.96
CA TYR A 40 -4.87 6.49 14.68
C TYR A 40 -5.53 5.51 15.65
N LEU A 41 -5.86 4.28 15.20
CA LEU A 41 -6.45 3.24 16.06
C LEU A 41 -5.52 2.83 17.22
N GLN A 42 -4.21 2.87 17.00
CA GLN A 42 -3.20 2.70 18.04
C GLN A 42 -3.18 3.87 19.02
N GLY A 43 -3.28 5.11 18.53
CA GLY A 43 -3.32 6.31 19.35
C GLY A 43 -4.49 6.35 20.33
N ILE A 44 -5.65 5.81 19.94
CA ILE A 44 -6.82 5.67 20.82
C ILE A 44 -6.84 4.36 21.64
N ASN A 45 -5.78 3.55 21.53
CA ASN A 45 -5.60 2.27 22.22
C ASN A 45 -6.76 1.26 22.02
N ASP A 46 -7.34 1.22 20.81
CA ASP A 46 -8.42 0.27 20.50
C ASP A 46 -7.87 -1.11 20.13
N LEU A 47 -7.50 -1.87 21.16
CA LEU A 47 -6.90 -3.22 21.02
C LEU A 47 -7.83 -4.21 20.31
N ARG A 48 -9.15 -4.06 20.45
CA ARG A 48 -10.13 -4.94 19.81
C ARG A 48 -10.05 -4.80 18.30
N SER A 49 -10.09 -3.56 17.79
CA SER A 49 -9.99 -3.28 16.36
C SER A 49 -8.67 -3.76 15.77
N GLN A 50 -7.55 -3.53 16.47
CA GLN A 50 -6.23 -3.99 16.04
C GLN A 50 -6.12 -5.52 15.97
N THR A 51 -6.71 -6.22 16.94
CA THR A 51 -6.76 -7.67 16.96
C THR A 51 -7.56 -8.21 15.79
N VAL A 52 -8.74 -7.65 15.52
CA VAL A 52 -9.59 -8.04 14.38
C VAL A 52 -8.86 -7.79 13.06
N ILE A 53 -8.19 -6.64 12.89
CA ILE A 53 -7.39 -6.33 11.70
C ILE A 53 -6.30 -7.37 11.50
N THR A 54 -5.56 -7.72 12.56
CA THR A 54 -4.45 -8.68 12.48
C THR A 54 -4.92 -10.09 12.14
N ILE A 55 -5.98 -10.56 12.80
CA ILE A 55 -6.59 -11.86 12.52
C ILE A 55 -7.11 -11.90 11.09
N THR A 56 -7.76 -10.83 10.63
CA THR A 56 -8.28 -10.76 9.26
C THR A 56 -7.16 -10.76 8.24
N ARG A 57 -6.06 -10.02 8.48
CA ARG A 57 -4.89 -10.02 7.60
C ARG A 57 -4.33 -11.43 7.43
N ALA A 58 -4.05 -12.11 8.54
CA ALA A 58 -3.52 -13.48 8.51
C ALA A 58 -4.51 -14.46 7.87
N GLY A 59 -5.77 -14.42 8.29
CA GLY A 59 -6.82 -15.30 7.79
C GLY A 59 -7.04 -15.15 6.29
N ALA A 60 -7.16 -13.92 5.79
CA ALA A 60 -7.32 -13.65 4.37
C ALA A 60 -6.09 -14.08 3.55
N LEU A 61 -4.88 -13.80 4.04
CA LEU A 61 -3.64 -14.21 3.38
C LEU A 61 -3.57 -15.73 3.23
N PHE A 62 -3.79 -16.47 4.32
CA PHE A 62 -3.72 -17.93 4.31
C PHE A 62 -4.86 -18.54 3.49
N LEU A 63 -6.10 -18.06 3.66
CA LEU A 63 -7.26 -18.62 2.97
C LEU A 63 -7.15 -18.41 1.46
N VAL A 64 -6.82 -17.21 1.00
CA VAL A 64 -6.69 -16.89 -0.42
C VAL A 64 -5.44 -17.53 -1.01
N GLY A 65 -4.29 -17.41 -0.32
CA GLY A 65 -3.04 -18.01 -0.76
C GLY A 65 -3.14 -19.53 -0.90
N TYR A 66 -3.72 -20.21 0.08
CA TYR A 66 -3.93 -21.66 0.03
C TYR A 66 -4.92 -22.06 -1.07
N SER A 67 -6.07 -21.40 -1.16
CA SER A 67 -7.12 -21.75 -2.14
C SER A 67 -6.66 -21.58 -3.59
N LEU A 68 -5.81 -20.58 -3.86
CA LEU A 68 -5.30 -20.30 -5.20
C LEU A 68 -3.96 -20.99 -5.52
N SER A 69 -3.34 -21.66 -4.54
CA SER A 69 -2.01 -22.28 -4.68
C SER A 69 -1.95 -23.31 -5.82
N ASN A 70 -3.01 -24.13 -5.96
CA ASN A 70 -3.11 -25.15 -6.99
C ASN A 70 -3.14 -24.59 -8.42
N PHE A 71 -3.64 -23.37 -8.61
CA PHE A 71 -3.82 -22.78 -9.94
C PHE A 71 -2.70 -21.80 -10.31
N TYR A 72 -2.22 -21.03 -9.34
CA TYR A 72 -1.31 -19.91 -9.58
C TYR A 72 0.09 -20.10 -8.98
N GLY A 73 0.35 -21.23 -8.30
CA GLY A 73 1.65 -21.52 -7.67
C GLY A 73 2.07 -20.39 -6.72
N ILE A 74 3.28 -19.86 -6.89
CA ILE A 74 3.80 -18.78 -6.03
C ILE A 74 3.06 -17.44 -6.18
N LEU A 75 2.36 -17.20 -7.30
CA LEU A 75 1.57 -15.99 -7.49
C LEU A 75 0.36 -15.93 -6.56
N SER A 76 -0.13 -17.08 -6.10
CA SER A 76 -1.21 -17.16 -5.10
C SER A 76 -0.87 -16.39 -3.82
N ILE A 77 0.40 -16.39 -3.39
CA ILE A 77 0.87 -15.64 -2.23
C ILE A 77 0.75 -14.14 -2.49
N GLY A 78 1.17 -13.68 -3.68
CA GLY A 78 1.03 -12.27 -4.06
C GLY A 78 -0.42 -11.80 -4.10
N ILE A 79 -1.32 -12.61 -4.66
CA ILE A 79 -2.76 -12.33 -4.69
C ILE A 79 -3.32 -12.31 -3.25
N GLY A 80 -2.93 -13.29 -2.43
CA GLY A 80 -3.29 -13.36 -1.02
C GLY A 80 -2.86 -12.10 -0.25
N CYS A 81 -1.64 -11.61 -0.47
CA CYS A 81 -1.15 -10.37 0.12
C CYS A 81 -2.01 -9.17 -0.28
N VAL A 82 -2.34 -9.02 -1.56
CA VAL A 82 -3.17 -7.89 -2.04
C VAL A 82 -4.56 -7.94 -1.39
N VAL A 83 -5.20 -9.11 -1.36
CA VAL A 83 -6.52 -9.26 -0.74
C VAL A 83 -6.47 -9.02 0.76
N ALA A 84 -5.46 -9.56 1.45
CA ALA A 84 -5.26 -9.36 2.88
C ALA A 84 -5.06 -7.88 3.21
N GLU A 85 -4.23 -7.16 2.45
CA GLU A 85 -4.00 -5.73 2.67
C GLU A 85 -5.21 -4.87 2.27
N ALA A 86 -5.95 -5.23 1.23
CA ALA A 86 -7.20 -4.54 0.89
C ALA A 86 -8.22 -4.61 2.03
N LEU A 87 -8.35 -5.76 2.69
CA LEU A 87 -9.26 -5.92 3.82
C LEU A 87 -8.71 -5.29 5.11
N ALA A 88 -7.47 -5.61 5.47
CA ALA A 88 -6.90 -5.27 6.77
C ALA A 88 -6.31 -3.85 6.84
N SER A 89 -5.89 -3.28 5.72
CA SER A 89 -5.28 -1.95 5.67
C SER A 89 -6.17 -0.90 5.02
N VAL A 90 -7.22 -1.28 4.27
CA VAL A 90 -8.19 -0.33 3.72
C VAL A 90 -9.57 -0.50 4.36
N ALA A 91 -10.24 -1.62 4.13
CA ALA A 91 -11.65 -1.77 4.49
C ALA A 91 -11.90 -1.66 6.00
N LEU A 92 -11.23 -2.50 6.81
CA LEU A 92 -11.44 -2.52 8.26
C LEU A 92 -11.00 -1.22 8.96
N PRO A 93 -9.80 -0.66 8.69
CA PRO A 93 -9.42 0.61 9.32
C PRO A 93 -10.36 1.75 8.96
N VAL A 94 -10.85 1.85 7.72
CA VAL A 94 -11.82 2.88 7.34
C VAL A 94 -13.12 2.72 8.11
N ILE A 95 -13.64 1.49 8.24
CA ILE A 95 -14.86 1.19 9.00
C ILE A 95 -14.68 1.58 10.46
N PHE A 96 -13.64 1.05 11.13
CA PHE A 96 -13.43 1.29 12.56
C PHE A 96 -13.13 2.76 12.87
N VAL A 97 -12.33 3.44 12.06
CA VAL A 97 -12.07 4.87 12.28
C VAL A 97 -13.36 5.68 12.10
N ASN A 98 -14.19 5.36 11.10
CA ASN A 98 -15.45 6.08 10.90
C ASN A 98 -16.47 5.80 12.02
N GLU A 99 -16.55 4.57 12.51
CA GLU A 99 -17.36 4.22 13.69
C GLU A 99 -16.91 5.04 14.92
N ARG A 100 -15.60 5.15 15.15
CA ARG A 100 -15.06 5.93 16.28
C ARG A 100 -15.29 7.43 16.12
N LEU A 101 -15.13 7.98 14.92
CA LEU A 101 -15.39 9.40 14.64
C LEU A 101 -16.88 9.75 14.75
N SER A 102 -17.78 8.81 14.45
CA SER A 102 -19.23 9.04 14.57
C SER A 102 -19.64 9.37 16.01
N GLY A 103 -18.93 8.86 17.01
CA GLY A 103 -19.11 9.22 18.42
C GLY A 103 -18.77 10.67 18.74
N PHE A 104 -17.99 11.34 17.88
CA PHE A 104 -17.63 12.75 17.97
C PHE A 104 -18.36 13.63 16.95
N SER A 105 -19.45 13.12 16.33
CA SER A 105 -20.21 13.82 15.29
C SER A 105 -19.36 14.26 14.08
N THR A 106 -18.26 13.53 13.82
CA THR A 106 -17.38 13.76 12.67
C THR A 106 -17.29 12.48 11.84
N HIS A 107 -16.96 12.64 10.56
CA HIS A 107 -16.83 11.52 9.64
C HIS A 107 -15.57 11.66 8.80
N LEU A 108 -15.01 10.52 8.41
CA LEU A 108 -13.97 10.50 7.40
C LEU A 108 -14.58 10.97 6.07
N VAL A 109 -13.98 12.01 5.50
CA VAL A 109 -14.40 12.50 4.19
C VAL A 109 -13.92 11.49 3.14
N PHE A 110 -14.85 10.66 2.65
CA PHE A 110 -14.58 9.59 1.67
C PHE A 110 -13.85 10.08 0.41
N LYS A 111 -14.01 11.35 0.03
CA LYS A 111 -13.27 11.97 -1.08
C LYS A 111 -11.75 11.90 -0.90
N HIS A 112 -11.24 12.09 0.32
CA HIS A 112 -9.80 12.02 0.60
C HIS A 112 -9.30 10.57 0.69
N VAL A 113 -10.14 9.65 1.17
CA VAL A 113 -9.86 8.20 1.15
C VAL A 113 -9.72 7.70 -0.30
N GLY A 114 -10.64 8.09 -1.18
CA GLY A 114 -10.60 7.73 -2.59
C GLY A 114 -9.32 8.19 -3.30
N LEU A 115 -8.87 9.42 -3.04
CA LEU A 115 -7.67 9.99 -3.65
C LEU A 115 -6.38 9.27 -3.21
N ALA A 116 -6.36 8.78 -1.98
CA ALA A 116 -5.23 8.06 -1.42
C ALA A 116 -5.19 6.56 -1.82
N ILE A 117 -6.27 6.02 -2.38
CA ILE A 117 -6.34 4.66 -2.97
C ILE A 117 -5.86 4.65 -4.44
N ILE A 118 -5.77 5.82 -5.09
CA ILE A 118 -5.34 5.92 -6.49
C ILE A 118 -3.96 5.26 -6.74
N PRO A 119 -2.91 5.46 -5.92
CA PRO A 119 -1.61 4.84 -6.17
C PRO A 119 -1.63 3.29 -6.19
N PRO A 120 -2.23 2.57 -5.22
CA PRO A 120 -2.34 1.12 -5.32
C PRO A 120 -3.18 0.65 -6.52
N VAL A 121 -4.25 1.37 -6.88
CA VAL A 121 -5.06 1.04 -8.08
C VAL A 121 -4.25 1.19 -9.36
N LEU A 122 -3.47 2.27 -9.48
CA LEU A 122 -2.61 2.52 -10.63
C LEU A 122 -1.53 1.42 -10.76
N LEU A 123 -0.93 1.00 -9.65
CA LEU A 123 0.02 -0.10 -9.60
C LEU A 123 -0.61 -1.44 -10.02
N LEU A 124 -1.86 -1.69 -9.60
CA LEU A 124 -2.60 -2.90 -9.97
C LEU A 124 -2.90 -2.93 -11.48
N LEU A 125 -3.36 -1.81 -12.03
CA LEU A 125 -3.61 -1.67 -13.47
C LEU A 125 -2.32 -1.85 -14.29
N ALA A 126 -1.21 -1.28 -13.82
CA ALA A 126 0.09 -1.42 -14.45
C ALA A 126 0.58 -2.89 -14.46
N GLY A 127 0.43 -3.58 -13.32
CA GLY A 127 0.70 -5.01 -13.23
C GLY A 127 -0.16 -5.82 -14.21
N GLY A 128 -1.46 -5.51 -14.29
CA GLY A 128 -2.39 -6.14 -15.22
C GLY A 128 -1.98 -5.96 -16.69
N VAL A 129 -1.57 -4.75 -17.09
CA VAL A 129 -1.11 -4.46 -18.46
C VAL A 129 0.14 -5.28 -18.81
N ILE A 130 1.08 -5.42 -17.88
CA ILE A 130 2.28 -6.22 -18.09
C ILE A 130 1.93 -7.70 -18.25
N MET A 131 1.00 -8.21 -17.44
CA MET A 131 0.56 -9.61 -17.50
C MET A 131 -0.20 -9.92 -18.80
N VAL A 132 -1.08 -9.02 -19.25
CA VAL A 132 -1.97 -9.27 -20.39
C VAL A 132 -1.31 -8.95 -21.73
N ARG A 133 -0.58 -7.83 -21.83
CA ARG A 133 -0.06 -7.33 -23.11
C ARG A 133 1.45 -7.55 -23.30
N GLN A 134 2.13 -8.21 -22.35
CA GLN A 134 3.59 -8.43 -22.37
C GLN A 134 4.39 -7.15 -22.66
N VAL A 135 3.88 -5.98 -22.23
CA VAL A 135 4.57 -4.71 -22.42
C VAL A 135 5.86 -4.72 -21.61
N SER A 136 6.92 -4.15 -22.18
CA SER A 136 8.21 -4.09 -21.49
C SER A 136 8.09 -3.34 -20.16
N PHE A 137 8.64 -3.94 -19.11
CA PHE A 137 8.66 -3.39 -17.75
C PHE A 137 9.19 -1.94 -17.72
N SER A 138 10.21 -1.65 -18.53
CA SER A 138 10.84 -0.33 -18.61
C SER A 138 9.86 0.75 -19.08
N VAL A 139 9.04 0.47 -20.09
CA VAL A 139 8.06 1.44 -20.62
C VAL A 139 6.98 1.72 -19.58
N VAL A 140 6.45 0.67 -18.94
CA VAL A 140 5.43 0.84 -17.89
C VAL A 140 6.00 1.62 -16.71
N THR A 141 7.23 1.33 -16.27
CA THR A 141 7.87 2.06 -15.16
C THR A 141 8.08 3.53 -15.51
N LEU A 142 8.55 3.83 -16.73
CA LEU A 142 8.81 5.19 -17.18
C LEU A 142 7.52 6.03 -17.23
N ALA A 143 6.37 5.42 -17.54
CA ALA A 143 5.08 6.09 -17.50
C ALA A 143 4.51 6.19 -16.07
N LEU A 144 4.67 5.14 -15.26
CA LEU A 144 4.06 5.05 -13.93
C LEU A 144 4.70 5.99 -12.92
N LEU A 145 6.02 6.13 -12.96
CA LEU A 145 6.78 6.92 -12.00
C LEU A 145 6.36 8.41 -12.00
N PRO A 146 6.34 9.13 -13.14
CA PRO A 146 5.85 10.51 -13.17
C PRO A 146 4.37 10.62 -12.82
N ALA A 147 3.54 9.63 -13.20
CA ALA A 147 2.12 9.61 -12.83
C ALA A 147 1.93 9.52 -11.30
N LEU A 148 2.66 8.61 -10.65
CA LEU A 148 2.64 8.47 -9.19
C LEU A 148 3.17 9.74 -8.52
N CYS A 149 4.27 10.32 -9.00
CA CYS A 149 4.79 11.58 -8.49
C CYS A 149 3.76 12.71 -8.59
N ALA A 150 3.06 12.83 -9.72
CA ALA A 150 2.02 13.83 -9.91
C ALA A 150 0.83 13.62 -8.93
N ILE A 151 0.42 12.36 -8.71
CA ILE A 151 -0.64 12.04 -7.75
C ILE A 151 -0.21 12.37 -6.32
N TYR A 152 1.01 11.98 -5.91
CA TYR A 152 1.53 12.30 -4.59
C TYR A 152 1.69 13.81 -4.37
N TYR A 153 2.14 14.53 -5.40
CA TYR A 153 2.20 15.99 -5.35
C TYR A 153 0.81 16.63 -5.25
N GLY A 154 -0.17 16.12 -6.00
CA GLY A 154 -1.57 16.54 -5.88
C GLY A 154 -2.14 16.29 -4.48
N ASN A 155 -1.89 15.11 -3.91
CA ASN A 155 -2.26 14.78 -2.53
C ASN A 155 -1.60 15.73 -1.52
N TRP A 156 -0.32 16.10 -1.75
CA TRP A 156 0.39 17.06 -0.92
C TRP A 156 -0.31 18.43 -0.94
N MET A 157 -0.66 18.93 -2.12
CA MET A 157 -1.29 20.25 -2.30
C MET A 157 -2.69 20.36 -1.66
N ILE A 158 -3.37 19.23 -1.44
CA ILE A 158 -4.69 19.21 -0.79
C ILE A 158 -4.58 19.33 0.74
N LEU A 159 -3.43 18.97 1.33
CA LEU A 159 -3.22 19.11 2.76
C LEU A 159 -3.24 20.60 3.16
N GLY A 160 -3.91 20.92 4.26
CA GLY A 160 -3.90 22.28 4.81
C GLY A 160 -2.48 22.76 5.11
N GLY A 161 -2.21 24.05 4.91
CA GLY A 161 -0.87 24.63 5.07
C GLY A 161 -0.23 24.37 6.45
N ASP A 162 -1.04 24.29 7.50
CA ASP A 162 -0.58 23.94 8.85
C ASP A 162 -0.07 22.50 8.96
N VAL A 163 -0.67 21.57 8.23
CA VAL A 163 -0.22 20.17 8.20
C VAL A 163 1.06 20.05 7.37
N GLN A 164 1.13 20.75 6.25
CA GLN A 164 2.33 20.79 5.40
C GLN A 164 3.54 21.36 6.15
N SER A 165 3.37 22.45 6.89
CA SER A 165 4.44 23.08 7.68
C SER A 165 4.93 22.20 8.83
N ARG A 166 4.01 21.51 9.52
CA ARG A 166 4.37 20.51 10.55
C ARG A 166 5.16 19.35 9.97
N ILE A 167 4.70 18.77 8.85
CA ILE A 167 5.40 17.64 8.22
C ILE A 167 6.78 18.06 7.70
N SER A 168 6.92 19.23 7.07
CA SER A 168 8.21 19.72 6.59
C SER A 168 9.16 20.03 7.74
N SER A 169 8.66 20.59 8.85
CA SER A 169 9.46 20.80 10.06
C SER A 169 9.95 19.47 10.64
N LEU A 170 9.09 18.45 10.71
CA LEU A 170 9.44 17.13 11.21
C LEU A 170 10.50 16.47 10.31
N ALA A 171 10.31 16.50 8.99
CA ALA A 171 11.25 15.96 8.03
C ALA A 171 12.64 16.63 8.15
N SER A 172 12.68 17.96 8.29
CA SER A 172 13.94 18.69 8.48
C SER A 172 14.64 18.35 9.80
N SER A 173 13.88 18.05 10.86
CA SER A 173 14.44 17.62 12.15
C SER A 173 15.07 16.22 12.08
N ILE A 174 14.45 15.28 11.36
CA ILE A 174 14.96 13.92 11.17
C ILE A 174 16.26 13.95 10.34
N PHE A 175 16.29 14.76 9.27
CA PHE A 175 17.49 14.93 8.44
C PHE A 175 18.66 15.55 9.22
N ARG A 176 18.38 16.43 10.19
CA ARG A 176 19.42 16.99 11.08
C ARG A 176 19.94 15.98 12.11
N MET A 177 19.15 15.00 12.54
CA MET A 177 19.59 13.96 13.46
C MET A 177 20.44 12.86 12.79
N GLY A 178 20.30 12.65 11.48
CA GLY A 178 21.09 11.66 10.73
C GLY A 178 22.54 12.09 10.40
N THR A 179 22.94 13.31 10.78
CA THR A 179 24.26 13.90 10.49
C THR A 179 25.19 14.02 11.70
N THR A 180 24.82 13.42 12.84
CA THR A 180 25.67 13.28 14.04
C THR A 180 25.93 11.82 14.33
#